data_AF-A0A542G703-F1
#
_entry.id   AF-A0A542G703-F1
#
_cell.length_a   1.000
_cell.length_b   1.000
_cell.length_c   1.000
_cell.angle_alpha   90.00
_cell.angle_beta   90.00
_cell.angle_gamma   90.00
#
_symmetry.space_group_name_H-M   'P 1'
#
loop_
_entity.id
_entity.type
_entity.pdbx_description
1 polymer ?
#
loop_
_entity_poly.entity_id
_entity_poly.type
_entity_poly.pdbx_seq_one_letter_code
_entity_poly.pdbx_strand_id
1 'polypeptide(L)'
;MTTTPELSREQRDAAMVERYADGETLDAIGQSFGITRERVRQIIAKVGGTNAEESRKKRAADREALVQDSYRAFLFSYEELARHMARRGCTRVDAINRLESLYPGINIELAEDALRSSDIVFDSSQTDDIFSKEAVAAGIWYLLGSDLGLPPDREWAAVHLELSLMSELRGALEAAEVTPDDVATILGVIGAAQKHVEENPSASITAQRYHRLRGELIPGLGLVSRKGSNAWPPTGQTLMKRFGSWNDALEAMGIGTTRQGRPKGLVKFTREDYDNAVRNYCSAARAANTKATNAGYDAWARAERAEGRERPSIAAVRGIYGSWSNAVRSVQE
;
A
#
# COMPACT_ATOMS: atom_id res chain seq x y z
N MET A 1 -62.79 6.35 16.95
CA MET A 1 -62.37 5.17 16.16
C MET A 1 -61.99 5.67 14.78
N THR A 2 -60.71 5.82 14.52
CA THR A 2 -60.18 6.22 13.20
C THR A 2 -60.17 5.00 12.30
N THR A 3 -61.19 4.88 11.46
CA THR A 3 -61.28 3.86 10.42
C THR A 3 -60.22 4.17 9.35
N THR A 4 -59.12 3.42 9.38
CA THR A 4 -58.15 3.39 8.28
C THR A 4 -58.91 2.96 7.01
N PRO A 5 -58.85 3.70 5.90
CA PRO A 5 -59.59 3.34 4.68
C PRO A 5 -59.13 1.95 4.21
N GLU A 6 -60.08 1.03 4.01
CA GLU A 6 -59.79 -0.24 3.34
C GLU A 6 -59.37 0.07 1.90
N LEU A 7 -58.05 0.01 1.64
CA LEU A 7 -57.50 0.13 0.30
C LEU A 7 -58.17 -0.90 -0.61
N SER A 8 -58.66 -0.44 -1.76
CA SER A 8 -59.17 -1.34 -2.80
C SER A 8 -58.07 -2.32 -3.23
N ARG A 9 -58.49 -3.45 -3.82
CA ARG A 9 -57.57 -4.49 -4.25
C ARG A 9 -56.49 -3.97 -5.22
N GLU A 10 -56.88 -3.08 -6.14
CA GLU A 10 -55.96 -2.45 -7.08
C GLU A 10 -54.97 -1.50 -6.39
N GLN A 11 -55.42 -0.75 -5.37
CA GLN A 11 -54.55 0.10 -4.57
C GLN A 11 -53.57 -0.72 -3.71
N ARG A 12 -53.99 -1.88 -3.18
CA ARG A 12 -53.09 -2.80 -2.45
C ARG A 12 -52.04 -3.40 -3.37
N ASP A 13 -52.45 -3.85 -4.56
CA ASP A 13 -51.56 -4.44 -5.54
C ASP A 13 -50.53 -3.40 -6.05
N ALA A 14 -50.96 -2.16 -6.30
CA ALA A 14 -50.07 -1.05 -6.67
C ALA A 14 -49.06 -0.69 -5.55
N ALA A 15 -49.51 -0.63 -4.29
CA ALA A 15 -48.64 -0.34 -3.16
C ALA A 15 -47.58 -1.44 -2.93
N MET A 16 -47.91 -2.71 -3.20
CA MET A 16 -46.92 -3.80 -3.14
C MET A 16 -45.84 -3.67 -4.21
N VAL A 17 -46.22 -3.24 -5.42
CA VAL A 17 -45.29 -3.00 -6.53
C VAL A 17 -44.35 -1.83 -6.21
N GLU A 18 -44.90 -0.73 -5.69
CA GLU A 18 -44.13 0.45 -5.29
C GLU A 18 -43.11 0.12 -4.19
N ARG A 19 -43.54 -0.54 -3.11
CA ARG A 19 -42.65 -0.95 -2.01
C ARG A 19 -41.55 -1.91 -2.47
N TYR A 20 -41.85 -2.81 -3.40
CA TYR A 20 -40.84 -3.69 -3.98
C TYR A 20 -39.83 -2.94 -4.85
N ALA A 21 -40.29 -1.95 -5.62
CA ALA A 21 -39.46 -1.03 -6.38
C ALA A 21 -38.61 -0.11 -5.49
N ASP A 22 -39.02 0.11 -4.25
CA ASP A 22 -38.23 0.78 -3.21
C ASP A 22 -37.22 -0.14 -2.51
N GLY A 23 -37.06 -1.37 -2.99
CA GLY A 23 -36.06 -2.31 -2.49
C GLY A 23 -36.55 -3.15 -1.32
N GLU A 24 -37.80 -3.02 -0.87
CA GLU A 24 -38.32 -3.86 0.20
C GLU A 24 -38.44 -5.33 -0.25
N THR A 25 -38.20 -6.28 0.66
CA THR A 25 -38.24 -7.69 0.30
C THR A 25 -39.67 -8.20 0.17
N LEU A 26 -39.91 -9.18 -0.73
CA LEU A 26 -41.21 -9.85 -0.87
C LEU A 26 -41.75 -10.41 0.44
N ASP A 27 -40.85 -10.80 1.36
CA ASP A 27 -41.20 -11.34 2.66
C ASP A 27 -41.70 -10.24 3.61
N ALA A 28 -40.97 -9.12 3.72
CA ALA A 28 -41.38 -7.96 4.52
C ALA A 28 -42.69 -7.34 4.01
N ILE A 29 -42.84 -7.24 2.69
CA ILE A 29 -44.10 -6.80 2.07
C ILE A 29 -45.24 -7.77 2.44
N GLY A 30 -45.01 -9.07 2.31
CA GLY A 30 -46.00 -10.10 2.66
C GLY A 30 -46.45 -10.02 4.11
N GLN A 31 -45.52 -9.85 5.05
CA GLN A 31 -45.83 -9.65 6.46
C GLN A 31 -46.69 -8.41 6.69
N SER A 32 -46.36 -7.27 6.06
CA SER A 32 -47.12 -6.03 6.24
C SER A 32 -48.56 -6.09 5.70
N PHE A 33 -48.81 -6.91 4.68
CA PHE A 33 -50.13 -7.06 4.06
C PHE A 33 -50.88 -8.32 4.49
N GLY A 34 -50.28 -9.16 5.35
CA GLY A 34 -50.87 -10.39 5.86
C GLY A 34 -50.99 -11.51 4.81
N ILE A 35 -50.10 -11.53 3.82
CA ILE A 35 -50.10 -12.53 2.73
C ILE A 35 -48.72 -13.19 2.58
N THR A 36 -48.67 -14.37 1.96
CA THR A 36 -47.41 -15.10 1.79
C THR A 36 -46.49 -14.42 0.78
N ARG A 37 -45.17 -14.60 0.95
CA ARG A 37 -44.13 -14.17 0.00
C ARG A 37 -44.44 -14.56 -1.45
N GLU A 38 -44.89 -15.80 -1.67
CA GLU A 38 -45.22 -16.30 -3.00
C GLU A 38 -46.44 -15.58 -3.58
N ARG A 39 -47.40 -15.20 -2.73
CA ARG A 39 -48.55 -14.40 -3.17
C ARG A 39 -48.16 -13.00 -3.60
N VAL A 40 -47.24 -12.34 -2.88
CA VAL A 40 -46.69 -11.02 -3.27
C VAL A 40 -45.98 -11.11 -4.61
N ARG A 41 -45.15 -12.15 -4.82
CA ARG A 41 -44.47 -12.40 -6.10
C ARG A 41 -45.46 -12.51 -7.27
N GLN A 42 -46.53 -13.29 -7.09
CA GLN A 42 -47.55 -13.47 -8.14
C GLN A 42 -48.26 -12.17 -8.49
N ILE A 43 -48.55 -11.32 -7.50
CA ILE A 43 -49.19 -10.01 -7.69
C ILE A 43 -48.25 -9.08 -8.49
N ILE A 44 -46.99 -8.96 -8.07
CA ILE A 44 -46.00 -8.11 -8.73
C ILE A 44 -45.77 -8.55 -10.19
N ALA A 45 -45.67 -9.86 -10.43
CA ALA A 45 -45.53 -10.42 -11.78
C ALA A 45 -46.75 -10.14 -12.67
N LYS A 46 -47.96 -10.13 -12.09
CA LYS A 46 -49.21 -9.87 -12.82
C LYS A 46 -49.40 -8.38 -13.16
N VAL A 47 -48.99 -7.49 -12.27
CA VAL A 47 -49.16 -6.03 -12.41
C VAL A 47 -48.04 -5.40 -13.24
N GLY A 48 -46.95 -6.14 -13.51
CA GLY A 48 -45.81 -5.67 -14.29
C GLY A 48 -44.80 -4.86 -13.47
N GLY A 49 -44.64 -5.18 -12.19
CA GLY A 49 -43.70 -4.50 -11.30
C GLY A 49 -42.22 -4.76 -11.63
N THR A 50 -41.34 -3.98 -11.00
CA THR A 50 -39.87 -4.05 -11.18
C THR A 50 -39.33 -5.46 -10.92
N ASN A 51 -38.25 -5.81 -11.61
CA ASN A 51 -37.69 -7.15 -11.50
C ASN A 51 -36.83 -7.33 -10.24
N ALA A 52 -36.48 -8.57 -9.92
CA ALA A 52 -35.70 -8.88 -8.73
C ALA A 52 -34.27 -8.31 -8.74
N GLU A 53 -33.73 -7.98 -9.91
CA GLU A 53 -32.41 -7.38 -10.07
C GLU A 53 -32.42 -5.89 -9.72
N GLU A 54 -33.43 -5.15 -10.17
CA GLU A 54 -33.61 -3.73 -9.85
C GLU A 54 -33.84 -3.50 -8.34
N SER A 55 -34.70 -4.32 -7.72
CA SER A 55 -34.93 -4.27 -6.27
C SER A 55 -33.66 -4.62 -5.47
N ARG A 56 -32.82 -5.54 -5.96
CA ARG A 56 -31.49 -5.82 -5.36
C ARG A 56 -30.54 -4.63 -5.52
N LYS A 57 -30.50 -4.02 -6.70
CA LYS A 57 -29.64 -2.88 -7.01
C LYS A 57 -29.99 -1.67 -6.15
N LYS A 58 -31.28 -1.39 -5.96
CA LYS A 58 -31.75 -0.31 -5.08
C LYS A 58 -31.33 -0.55 -3.62
N ARG A 59 -31.54 -1.76 -3.08
CA ARG A 59 -31.03 -2.10 -1.74
C ARG A 59 -29.52 -1.97 -1.58
N ALA A 60 -28.76 -2.33 -2.62
CA ALA A 60 -27.31 -2.17 -2.59
C ALA A 60 -26.93 -0.68 -2.54
N ALA A 61 -27.59 0.14 -3.36
CA ALA A 61 -27.40 1.59 -3.38
C ALA A 61 -27.82 2.25 -2.05
N ASP A 62 -28.94 1.86 -1.46
CA ASP A 62 -29.41 2.39 -0.18
C ASP A 62 -28.45 2.03 0.96
N ARG A 63 -27.93 0.79 0.95
CA ARG A 63 -26.90 0.38 1.91
C ARG A 63 -25.61 1.18 1.72
N GLU A 64 -25.18 1.37 0.48
CA GLU A 64 -23.98 2.16 0.17
C GLU A 64 -24.16 3.62 0.61
N ALA A 65 -25.34 4.21 0.37
CA ALA A 65 -25.67 5.55 0.83
C ALA A 65 -25.64 5.66 2.36
N LEU A 66 -26.22 4.69 3.09
CA LEU A 66 -26.15 4.64 4.56
C LEU A 66 -24.70 4.55 5.08
N VAL A 67 -23.85 3.77 4.42
CA VAL A 67 -22.43 3.68 4.76
C VAL A 67 -21.73 5.01 4.49
N GLN A 68 -21.99 5.65 3.35
CA GLN A 68 -21.44 6.97 3.02
C GLN A 68 -21.90 8.05 4.00
N ASP A 69 -23.16 8.04 4.43
CA ASP A 69 -23.65 8.97 5.45
C ASP A 69 -22.97 8.74 6.80
N SER A 70 -22.72 7.47 7.16
CA SER A 70 -21.96 7.12 8.37
C SER A 70 -20.51 7.58 8.28
N TYR A 71 -19.84 7.46 7.12
CA TYR A 71 -18.51 8.00 6.89
C TYR A 71 -18.48 9.52 7.03
N ARG A 72 -19.46 10.22 6.44
CA ARG A 72 -19.58 11.68 6.53
C ARG A 72 -19.82 12.13 7.97
N ALA A 73 -20.65 11.43 8.74
CA ALA A 73 -20.89 11.73 10.15
C ALA A 73 -19.62 11.56 11.01
N PHE A 74 -18.85 10.50 10.75
CA PHE A 74 -17.56 10.28 11.40
C PHE A 74 -16.58 11.41 11.07
N LEU A 75 -16.38 11.73 9.79
CA LEU A 75 -15.47 12.80 9.38
C LEU A 75 -15.90 14.15 9.92
N PHE A 76 -17.19 14.47 9.89
CA PHE A 76 -17.72 15.70 10.50
C PHE A 76 -17.30 15.86 11.98
N SER A 77 -17.22 14.76 12.72
CA SER A 77 -16.88 14.77 14.15
C SER A 77 -15.37 14.75 14.42
N TYR A 78 -14.59 14.06 13.60
CA TYR A 78 -13.19 13.71 13.93
C TYR A 78 -12.15 14.16 12.89
N GLU A 79 -12.55 14.74 11.76
CA GLU A 79 -11.64 15.15 10.67
C GLU A 79 -10.57 16.13 11.14
N GLU A 80 -10.94 17.20 11.86
CA GLU A 80 -9.98 18.20 12.33
C GLU A 80 -8.97 17.63 13.32
N LEU A 81 -9.42 16.71 14.19
CA LEU A 81 -8.55 16.01 15.13
C LEU A 81 -7.59 15.06 14.41
N ALA A 82 -8.10 14.31 13.43
CA ALA A 82 -7.31 13.46 12.56
C ALA A 82 -6.27 14.25 11.76
N ARG A 83 -6.63 15.42 11.20
CA ARG A 83 -5.70 16.34 10.53
C ARG A 83 -4.62 16.86 11.49
N HIS A 84 -4.98 17.19 12.72
CA HIS A 84 -4.00 17.59 13.74
C HIS A 84 -3.01 16.46 14.07
N MET A 85 -3.48 15.23 14.24
CA MET A 85 -2.62 14.08 14.46
C MET A 85 -1.67 13.86 13.27
N ALA A 86 -2.20 13.92 12.04
CA ALA A 86 -1.41 13.81 10.82
C ALA A 86 -0.32 14.91 10.71
N ARG A 87 -0.65 16.17 11.01
CA ARG A 87 0.32 17.29 11.03
C ARG A 87 1.44 17.09 12.05
N ARG A 88 1.19 16.31 13.12
CA ARG A 88 2.17 15.96 14.15
C ARG A 88 2.97 14.68 13.82
N GLY A 89 2.83 14.13 12.62
CA GLY A 89 3.52 12.91 12.20
C GLY A 89 2.94 11.63 12.79
N CYS A 90 1.69 11.64 13.27
CA CYS A 90 1.05 10.38 13.66
C CYS A 90 0.72 9.54 12.44
N THR A 91 0.86 8.23 12.59
CA THR A 91 0.39 7.28 11.57
C THR A 91 -1.13 7.15 11.63
N ARG A 92 -1.74 6.62 10.57
CA ARG A 92 -3.19 6.35 10.56
C ARG A 92 -3.58 5.35 11.66
N VAL A 93 -2.74 4.33 11.88
CA VAL A 93 -2.96 3.31 12.93
C VAL A 93 -2.91 3.96 14.31
N ASP A 94 -1.90 4.79 14.58
CA ASP A 94 -1.82 5.51 15.86
C ASP A 94 -3.01 6.45 16.07
N ALA A 95 -3.48 7.11 15.00
CA ALA A 95 -4.64 7.98 15.05
C ALA A 95 -5.90 7.20 15.42
N ILE A 96 -6.13 6.02 14.84
CA ILE A 96 -7.26 5.15 15.16
C ILE A 96 -7.16 4.64 16.60
N ASN A 97 -6.01 4.11 17.01
CA ASN A 97 -5.79 3.62 18.38
C ASN A 97 -6.04 4.72 19.43
N ARG A 98 -5.63 5.96 19.13
CA ARG A 98 -5.89 7.13 19.99
C ARG A 98 -7.38 7.47 20.04
N LEU A 99 -8.07 7.44 18.89
CA LEU A 99 -9.51 7.68 18.83
C LEU A 99 -10.30 6.61 19.57
N GLU A 100 -9.97 5.34 19.39
CA GLU A 100 -10.56 4.22 20.13
C GLU A 100 -10.37 4.38 21.64
N SER A 101 -9.14 4.69 22.07
CA SER A 101 -8.80 4.84 23.50
C SER A 101 -9.50 6.03 24.16
N LEU A 102 -9.70 7.14 23.44
CA LEU A 102 -10.29 8.37 23.99
C LEU A 102 -11.80 8.47 23.77
N TYR A 103 -12.33 7.75 22.78
CA TYR A 103 -13.73 7.75 22.38
C TYR A 103 -14.21 6.31 22.15
N PRO A 104 -14.44 5.52 23.21
CA PRO A 104 -14.74 4.09 23.12
C PRO A 104 -16.06 3.74 22.40
N GLY A 105 -16.88 4.75 22.05
CA GLY A 105 -18.08 4.57 21.22
C GLY A 105 -17.81 4.59 19.71
N ILE A 106 -16.58 4.83 19.26
CA ILE A 106 -16.23 4.83 17.84
C ILE A 106 -16.22 3.40 17.29
N ASN A 107 -16.88 3.21 16.15
CA ASN A 107 -16.73 2.00 15.36
C ASN A 107 -15.39 2.04 14.59
N ILE A 108 -14.48 1.13 14.92
CA ILE A 108 -13.12 1.07 14.39
C ILE A 108 -13.11 0.79 12.88
N GLU A 109 -13.93 -0.15 12.41
CA GLU A 109 -14.00 -0.49 10.98
C GLU A 109 -14.49 0.71 10.16
N LEU A 110 -15.52 1.41 10.66
CA LEU A 110 -16.03 2.65 10.06
C LEU A 110 -14.95 3.74 10.03
N ALA A 111 -14.22 3.92 11.13
CA ALA A 111 -13.17 4.93 11.26
C ALA A 111 -11.99 4.64 10.31
N GLU A 112 -11.59 3.38 10.19
CA GLU A 112 -10.55 2.93 9.25
C GLU A 112 -10.90 3.29 7.82
N ASP A 113 -12.11 2.92 7.38
CA ASP A 113 -12.55 3.15 6.01
C ASP A 113 -12.78 4.64 5.72
N ALA A 114 -13.34 5.39 6.68
CA ALA A 114 -13.56 6.83 6.56
C ALA A 114 -12.23 7.59 6.44
N LEU A 115 -11.25 7.29 7.30
CA LEU A 115 -9.92 7.91 7.25
C LEU A 115 -9.12 7.47 6.01
N ARG A 116 -9.30 6.23 5.54
CA ARG A 116 -8.67 5.74 4.30
C ARG A 116 -9.22 6.44 3.06
N SER A 117 -10.52 6.72 3.04
CA SER A 117 -11.22 7.39 1.94
C SER A 117 -11.10 8.91 1.98
N SER A 118 -10.64 9.47 3.10
CA SER A 118 -10.40 10.90 3.28
C SER A 118 -9.18 11.40 2.49
N ASP A 119 -9.06 12.72 2.35
CA ASP A 119 -7.88 13.40 1.81
C ASP A 119 -6.76 13.62 2.86
N ILE A 120 -6.93 13.09 4.08
CA ILE A 120 -5.97 13.24 5.16
C ILE A 120 -4.75 12.35 4.90
N VAL A 121 -3.59 12.98 4.80
CA VAL A 121 -2.30 12.30 4.60
C VAL A 121 -1.63 12.09 5.95
N PHE A 122 -1.71 10.88 6.47
CA PHE A 122 -0.99 10.45 7.67
C PHE A 122 0.47 10.09 7.35
N ASP A 123 1.31 10.10 8.38
CA ASP A 123 2.67 9.59 8.24
C ASP A 123 2.66 8.08 7.98
N SER A 124 3.64 7.62 7.21
CA SER A 124 3.93 6.19 7.10
C SER A 124 4.77 5.80 8.31
N SER A 125 4.32 4.83 9.10
CA SER A 125 5.03 4.30 10.26
C SER A 125 6.54 4.22 10.08
N GLN A 126 7.30 4.83 10.98
CA GLN A 126 8.69 4.40 11.24
C GLN A 126 8.73 2.95 11.78
N THR A 127 7.59 2.41 12.21
CA THR A 127 7.33 1.01 12.53
C THR A 127 7.35 0.06 11.31
N ASP A 128 7.53 0.56 10.08
CA ASP A 128 7.63 -0.28 8.86
C ASP A 128 8.93 -1.08 8.77
N ASP A 129 9.92 -0.80 9.61
CA ASP A 129 11.22 -1.44 9.56
C ASP A 129 11.24 -2.70 10.43
N ILE A 130 10.54 -3.74 9.94
CA ILE A 130 10.47 -5.09 10.55
C ILE A 130 11.85 -5.64 10.91
N PHE A 131 12.87 -5.24 10.14
CA PHE A 131 14.26 -5.63 10.34
C PHE A 131 15.12 -4.38 10.60
N SER A 132 16.11 -4.52 11.47
CA SER A 132 17.18 -3.53 11.66
C SER A 132 17.93 -3.28 10.35
N LYS A 133 18.69 -2.18 10.29
CA LYS A 133 19.41 -1.82 9.06
C LYS A 133 20.49 -2.85 8.76
N GLU A 134 21.07 -3.41 9.82
CA GLU A 134 22.05 -4.46 9.87
C GLU A 134 21.46 -5.80 9.39
N ALA A 135 20.26 -6.17 9.86
CA ALA A 135 19.56 -7.37 9.40
C ALA A 135 19.13 -7.26 7.93
N VAL A 136 18.76 -6.06 7.48
CA VAL A 136 18.52 -5.79 6.06
C VAL A 136 19.81 -5.96 5.24
N ALA A 137 20.95 -5.41 5.70
CA ALA A 137 22.25 -5.57 5.05
C ALA A 137 22.73 -7.03 5.03
N ALA A 138 22.48 -7.79 6.10
CA ALA A 138 22.80 -9.22 6.18
C ALA A 138 22.14 -10.03 5.06
N GLY A 139 20.97 -9.60 4.58
CA GLY A 139 20.32 -10.21 3.42
C GLY A 139 21.15 -10.10 2.13
N ILE A 140 21.82 -8.97 1.91
CA ILE A 140 22.76 -8.80 0.79
C ILE A 140 23.98 -9.68 1.00
N TRP A 141 24.58 -9.69 2.18
CA TRP A 141 25.76 -10.51 2.48
C TRP A 141 25.50 -11.99 2.23
N TYR A 142 24.38 -12.50 2.74
CA TYR A 142 24.03 -13.90 2.58
C TYR A 142 23.82 -14.29 1.11
N LEU A 143 23.08 -13.47 0.35
CA LEU A 143 22.83 -13.76 -1.07
C LEU A 143 24.06 -13.54 -1.95
N LEU A 144 24.97 -12.62 -1.59
CA LEU A 144 26.29 -12.50 -2.23
C LEU A 144 27.14 -13.75 -1.99
N GLY A 145 27.25 -14.20 -0.74
CA GLY A 145 28.00 -15.42 -0.41
C GLY A 145 27.43 -16.65 -1.09
N SER A 146 26.09 -16.74 -1.16
CA SER A 146 25.39 -17.81 -1.88
C SER A 146 25.64 -17.76 -3.39
N ASP A 147 25.64 -16.57 -4.01
CA ASP A 147 25.92 -16.40 -5.44
C ASP A 147 27.34 -16.82 -5.81
N LEU A 148 28.29 -16.53 -4.93
CA LEU A 148 29.70 -16.90 -5.06
C LEU A 148 29.98 -18.36 -4.68
N GLY A 149 28.99 -19.09 -4.14
CA GLY A 149 29.14 -20.47 -3.69
C GLY A 149 30.10 -20.63 -2.51
N LEU A 150 30.18 -19.63 -1.63
CA LEU A 150 31.11 -19.65 -0.50
C LEU A 150 30.63 -20.64 0.58
N PRO A 151 31.53 -21.50 1.11
CA PRO A 151 31.21 -22.32 2.27
C PRO A 151 31.04 -21.44 3.53
N PRO A 152 30.23 -21.86 4.51
CA PRO A 152 30.04 -21.09 5.74
C PRO A 152 31.33 -20.99 6.56
N ASP A 153 31.76 -19.78 6.89
CA ASP A 153 32.90 -19.49 7.78
C ASP A 153 32.36 -19.12 9.17
N ARG A 154 32.15 -20.15 10.01
CA ARG A 154 31.57 -19.99 11.36
C ARG A 154 32.52 -19.27 12.31
N GLU A 155 33.83 -19.43 12.13
CA GLU A 155 34.85 -18.81 12.97
C GLU A 155 34.91 -17.30 12.71
N TRP A 156 34.92 -16.90 11.43
CA TRP A 156 34.84 -15.49 11.07
C TRP A 156 33.56 -14.84 11.59
N ALA A 157 32.41 -15.50 11.37
CA ALA A 157 31.12 -15.00 11.81
C ALA A 157 31.05 -14.79 13.33
N ALA A 158 31.62 -15.71 14.12
CA ALA A 158 31.61 -15.62 15.58
C ALA A 158 32.43 -14.43 16.13
N VAL A 159 33.43 -13.96 15.39
CA VAL A 159 34.31 -12.85 15.81
C VAL A 159 33.80 -11.50 15.30
N HIS A 160 33.21 -11.44 14.11
CA HIS A 160 32.93 -10.18 13.43
C HIS A 160 31.45 -9.80 13.36
N LEU A 161 30.51 -10.74 13.59
CA LEU A 161 29.10 -10.40 13.62
C LEU A 161 28.68 -9.94 15.02
N GLU A 162 27.95 -8.84 15.05
CA GLU A 162 27.37 -8.30 16.28
C GLU A 162 26.34 -9.28 16.88
N LEU A 163 26.39 -9.44 18.21
CA LEU A 163 25.50 -10.36 18.92
C LEU A 163 24.01 -10.00 18.74
N SER A 164 23.71 -8.70 18.63
CA SER A 164 22.36 -8.19 18.36
C SER A 164 21.83 -8.66 17.01
N LEU A 165 22.65 -8.60 15.95
CA LEU A 165 22.31 -9.09 14.62
C LEU A 165 22.08 -10.61 14.65
N MET A 166 22.95 -11.37 15.32
CA MET A 166 22.82 -12.82 15.43
C MET A 166 21.51 -13.21 16.14
N SER A 167 21.16 -12.49 17.22
CA SER A 167 19.91 -12.71 17.95
C SER A 167 18.68 -12.35 17.13
N GLU A 168 18.71 -11.25 16.38
CA GLU A 168 17.60 -10.82 15.53
C GLU A 168 17.34 -11.80 14.39
N LEU A 169 18.40 -12.22 13.67
CA LEU A 169 18.27 -13.17 12.57
C LEU A 169 17.79 -14.54 13.05
N ARG A 170 18.26 -14.99 14.21
CA ARG A 170 17.75 -16.20 14.86
C ARG A 170 16.24 -16.10 15.08
N GLY A 171 15.77 -15.05 15.75
CA GLY A 171 14.34 -14.86 16.02
C GLY A 171 13.50 -14.77 14.74
N ALA A 172 14.02 -14.08 13.72
CA ALA A 172 13.36 -13.94 12.42
C ALA A 172 13.22 -15.27 11.66
N LEU A 173 14.24 -16.13 11.73
CA LEU A 173 14.29 -17.40 11.02
C LEU A 173 13.58 -18.53 11.79
N GLU A 174 13.64 -18.53 13.13
CA GLU A 174 12.88 -19.46 13.98
C GLU A 174 11.36 -19.30 13.79
N ALA A 175 10.87 -18.05 13.66
CA ALA A 175 9.47 -17.77 13.34
C ALA A 175 9.02 -18.40 12.00
N ALA A 176 9.96 -18.80 11.17
CA ALA A 176 9.73 -19.42 9.88
C ALA A 176 10.19 -20.89 9.81
N GLU A 177 10.30 -21.54 10.97
CA GLU A 177 10.59 -22.98 11.13
C GLU A 177 11.97 -23.41 10.58
N VAL A 178 12.91 -22.47 10.43
CA VAL A 178 14.29 -22.76 10.03
C VAL A 178 15.06 -23.39 11.20
N THR A 179 15.85 -24.44 10.93
CA THR A 179 16.55 -25.17 12.00
C THR A 179 17.74 -24.37 12.55
N PRO A 180 18.17 -24.60 13.81
CA PRO A 180 19.34 -23.93 14.37
C PRO A 180 20.65 -24.13 13.56
N ASP A 181 20.82 -25.27 12.89
CA ASP A 181 22.00 -25.53 12.05
C ASP A 181 21.93 -24.78 10.71
N ASP A 182 20.73 -24.62 10.15
CA ASP A 182 20.52 -23.77 8.97
C ASP A 182 20.79 -22.29 9.31
N VAL A 183 20.34 -21.82 10.48
CA VAL A 183 20.66 -20.47 10.98
C VAL A 183 22.18 -20.30 11.12
N ALA A 184 22.87 -21.28 11.70
CA ALA A 184 24.33 -21.25 11.82
C ALA A 184 25.03 -21.24 10.45
N THR A 185 24.49 -21.97 9.48
CA THR A 185 24.97 -21.97 8.09
C THR A 185 24.77 -20.61 7.42
N ILE A 186 23.59 -19.99 7.56
CA ILE A 186 23.31 -18.64 7.05
C ILE A 186 24.28 -17.60 7.64
N LEU A 187 24.45 -17.59 8.96
CA LEU A 187 25.38 -16.70 9.64
C LEU A 187 26.84 -16.93 9.18
N GLY A 188 27.23 -18.20 9.00
CA GLY A 188 28.54 -18.54 8.47
C GLY A 188 28.76 -18.07 7.03
N VAL A 189 27.74 -18.16 6.16
CA VAL A 189 27.82 -17.64 4.78
C VAL A 189 27.90 -16.11 4.75
N ILE A 190 27.19 -15.43 5.66
CA ILE A 190 27.33 -13.97 5.84
C ILE A 190 28.78 -13.61 6.21
N GLY A 191 29.35 -14.30 7.19
CA GLY A 191 30.75 -14.09 7.60
C GLY A 191 31.73 -14.37 6.46
N ALA A 192 31.55 -15.48 5.74
CA ALA A 192 32.37 -15.82 4.58
C ALA A 192 32.32 -14.75 3.48
N ALA A 193 31.13 -14.17 3.23
CA ALA A 193 30.97 -13.10 2.25
C ALA A 193 31.68 -11.80 2.67
N GLN A 194 31.61 -11.43 3.96
CA GLN A 194 32.33 -10.27 4.49
C GLN A 194 33.85 -10.43 4.31
N LYS A 195 34.39 -11.57 4.75
CA LYS A 195 35.81 -11.93 4.57
C LYS A 195 36.22 -11.91 3.10
N HIS A 196 35.41 -12.50 2.23
CA HIS A 196 35.70 -12.55 0.80
C HIS A 196 35.76 -11.15 0.18
N VAL A 197 34.89 -10.22 0.58
CA VAL A 197 34.91 -8.84 0.08
C VAL A 197 36.13 -8.07 0.60
N GLU A 198 36.57 -8.31 1.84
CA GLU A 198 37.83 -7.73 2.34
C GLU A 198 39.04 -8.18 1.50
N GLU A 199 39.08 -9.46 1.12
CA GLU A 199 40.14 -10.03 0.28
C GLU A 199 39.98 -9.65 -1.21
N ASN A 200 38.74 -9.41 -1.66
CA ASN A 200 38.39 -9.16 -3.06
C ASN A 200 37.45 -7.93 -3.18
N PRO A 201 37.97 -6.69 -3.11
CA PRO A 201 37.15 -5.48 -3.09
C PRO A 201 36.30 -5.23 -4.35
N SER A 202 36.52 -5.99 -5.42
CA SER A 202 35.73 -5.91 -6.67
C SER A 202 34.50 -6.82 -6.68
N ALA A 203 34.36 -7.71 -5.69
CA ALA A 203 33.19 -8.57 -5.56
C ALA A 203 31.90 -7.74 -5.41
N SER A 204 30.85 -8.15 -6.11
CA SER A 204 29.61 -7.39 -6.26
C SER A 204 28.43 -8.30 -6.56
N ILE A 205 27.22 -7.82 -6.30
CA ILE A 205 25.96 -8.47 -6.68
C ILE A 205 24.99 -7.44 -7.25
N THR A 206 24.34 -7.77 -8.37
CA THR A 206 23.33 -6.89 -8.98
C THR A 206 21.97 -7.03 -8.30
N ALA A 207 21.16 -5.96 -8.33
CA ALA A 207 19.78 -6.00 -7.81
C ALA A 207 18.96 -7.14 -8.44
N GLN A 208 19.09 -7.32 -9.75
CA GLN A 208 18.38 -8.39 -10.47
C GLN A 208 18.81 -9.78 -9.99
N ARG A 209 20.11 -9.98 -9.71
CA ARG A 209 20.62 -11.25 -9.19
C ARG A 209 20.14 -11.52 -7.77
N TYR A 210 20.18 -10.51 -6.89
CA TYR A 210 19.61 -10.57 -5.55
C TYR A 210 18.13 -10.98 -5.58
N HIS A 211 17.33 -10.32 -6.42
CA HIS A 211 15.90 -10.62 -6.54
C HIS A 211 15.64 -12.07 -6.99
N ARG A 212 16.44 -12.58 -7.93
CA ARG A 212 16.34 -13.96 -8.41
C ARG A 212 16.67 -14.95 -7.28
N LEU A 213 17.82 -14.80 -6.63
CA LEU A 213 18.26 -15.70 -5.56
C LEU A 213 17.28 -15.68 -4.38
N ARG A 214 16.77 -14.51 -4.00
CA ARG A 214 15.73 -14.40 -2.97
C ARG A 214 14.45 -15.19 -3.35
N GLY A 215 14.06 -15.14 -4.62
CA GLY A 215 12.90 -15.86 -5.14
C GLY A 215 13.08 -17.39 -5.11
N GLU A 216 14.31 -17.88 -5.25
CA GLU A 216 14.67 -19.30 -5.13
C GLU A 216 14.76 -19.73 -3.66
N LEU A 217 15.30 -18.86 -2.81
CA LEU A 217 15.54 -19.11 -1.39
C LEU A 217 14.26 -19.24 -0.56
N ILE A 218 13.29 -18.35 -0.79
CA ILE A 218 12.07 -18.29 0.02
C ILE A 218 11.29 -19.63 -0.03
N PRO A 219 11.03 -20.22 -1.22
CA PRO A 219 10.48 -21.56 -1.29
C PRO A 219 11.41 -22.64 -0.72
N GLY A 220 12.73 -22.53 -0.97
CA GLY A 220 13.72 -23.54 -0.57
C GLY A 220 13.90 -23.68 0.95
N LEU A 221 13.72 -22.61 1.71
CA LEU A 221 13.76 -22.61 3.18
C LEU A 221 12.39 -22.86 3.83
N GLY A 222 11.36 -23.22 3.06
CA GLY A 222 10.01 -23.39 3.59
C GLY A 222 9.36 -22.08 4.07
N LEU A 223 9.96 -20.93 3.74
CA LEU A 223 9.45 -19.59 4.03
C LEU A 223 8.25 -19.32 3.10
N VAL A 224 7.15 -20.05 3.26
CA VAL A 224 5.94 -19.73 2.52
C VAL A 224 5.55 -18.33 2.93
N SER A 225 5.54 -17.40 1.97
CA SER A 225 5.04 -16.05 2.17
C SER A 225 3.54 -16.16 2.48
N ARG A 226 3.18 -16.51 3.72
CA ARG A 226 1.82 -16.38 4.20
C ARG A 226 1.48 -14.91 4.04
N LYS A 227 0.30 -14.62 3.51
CA LYS A 227 -0.15 -13.25 3.24
C LYS A 227 0.00 -12.44 4.54
N GLY A 228 0.98 -11.53 4.61
CA GLY A 228 1.31 -10.76 5.80
C GLY A 228 2.57 -11.16 6.60
N SER A 229 3.29 -12.24 6.25
CA SER A 229 4.58 -12.60 6.89
C SER A 229 5.75 -11.92 6.17
N ASN A 230 6.48 -11.07 6.88
CA ASN A 230 7.65 -10.37 6.36
C ASN A 230 8.88 -11.28 6.41
N ALA A 231 9.08 -12.11 5.38
CA ALA A 231 10.20 -13.06 5.32
C ALA A 231 11.55 -12.36 5.10
N TRP A 232 12.54 -12.79 5.88
CA TRP A 232 13.96 -12.49 5.65
C TRP A 232 14.55 -13.49 4.61
N PRO A 233 15.44 -13.08 3.68
CA PRO A 233 15.92 -11.72 3.44
C PRO A 233 14.84 -10.74 2.97
N PRO A 234 14.94 -9.43 3.25
CA PRO A 234 13.95 -8.43 2.81
C PRO A 234 13.92 -8.25 1.28
N THR A 235 12.90 -7.57 0.77
CA THR A 235 12.82 -7.25 -0.66
C THR A 235 13.83 -6.16 -1.05
N GLY A 236 14.20 -6.09 -2.33
CA GLY A 236 14.99 -4.97 -2.85
C GLY A 236 14.32 -3.60 -2.66
N GLN A 237 12.98 -3.55 -2.60
CA GLN A 237 12.26 -2.31 -2.28
C GLN A 237 12.54 -1.85 -0.84
N THR A 238 12.57 -2.78 0.11
CA THR A 238 12.94 -2.50 1.51
C THR A 238 14.38 -2.00 1.59
N LEU A 239 15.31 -2.65 0.88
CA LEU A 239 16.71 -2.21 0.78
C LEU A 239 16.83 -0.77 0.25
N MET A 240 16.15 -0.46 -0.85
CA MET A 240 16.17 0.89 -1.43
C MET A 240 15.53 1.92 -0.49
N LYS A 241 14.46 1.58 0.23
CA LYS A 241 13.87 2.47 1.25
C LYS A 241 14.88 2.81 2.37
N ARG A 242 15.74 1.85 2.74
CA ARG A 242 16.68 1.97 3.88
C ARG A 242 18.04 2.57 3.54
N PHE A 243 18.51 2.35 2.33
CA PHE A 243 19.85 2.76 1.89
C PHE A 243 19.83 3.79 0.75
N GLY A 244 18.65 4.14 0.21
CA GLY A 244 18.49 5.07 -0.91
C GLY A 244 18.45 4.35 -2.26
N SER A 245 19.61 3.95 -2.77
CA SER A 245 19.72 3.16 -4.01
C SER A 245 20.50 1.86 -3.79
N TRP A 246 20.46 0.97 -4.79
CA TRP A 246 21.21 -0.29 -4.74
C TRP A 246 22.72 -0.06 -4.57
N ASN A 247 23.29 0.87 -5.34
CA ASN A 247 24.72 1.18 -5.22
C ASN A 247 25.03 1.86 -3.89
N ASP A 248 24.15 2.74 -3.38
CA ASP A 248 24.33 3.36 -2.06
C ASP A 248 24.32 2.28 -0.95
N ALA A 249 23.53 1.21 -1.10
CA ALA A 249 23.53 0.07 -0.19
C ALA A 249 24.84 -0.73 -0.25
N LEU A 250 25.32 -1.06 -1.45
CA LEU A 250 26.59 -1.76 -1.64
C LEU A 250 27.78 -0.93 -1.11
N GLU A 251 27.81 0.36 -1.41
CA GLU A 251 28.84 1.29 -0.93
C GLU A 251 28.85 1.40 0.59
N ALA A 252 27.67 1.50 1.23
CA ALA A 252 27.54 1.48 2.68
C ALA A 252 28.07 0.19 3.33
N MET A 253 28.13 -0.91 2.58
CA MET A 253 28.64 -2.21 3.02
C MET A 253 30.09 -2.47 2.59
N GLY A 254 30.74 -1.53 1.88
CA GLY A 254 32.08 -1.74 1.32
C GLY A 254 32.14 -2.78 0.18
N ILE A 255 30.98 -3.16 -0.38
CA ILE A 255 30.89 -4.08 -1.52
C ILE A 255 31.15 -3.31 -2.81
N GLY A 256 31.89 -3.91 -3.74
CA GLY A 256 32.16 -3.32 -5.05
C GLY A 256 30.87 -2.99 -5.80
N THR A 257 30.84 -1.85 -6.51
CA THR A 257 29.72 -1.48 -7.39
C THR A 257 30.10 -1.63 -8.85
N THR A 258 29.22 -2.27 -9.64
CA THR A 258 29.35 -2.21 -11.10
C THR A 258 29.05 -0.78 -11.55
N ARG A 259 30.07 -0.02 -11.96
CA ARG A 259 29.95 1.34 -12.54
C ARG A 259 29.16 1.39 -13.87
N GLN A 260 28.52 0.29 -14.28
CA GLN A 260 27.68 0.19 -15.46
C GLN A 260 26.27 0.79 -15.26
N GLY A 261 26.09 1.64 -14.24
CA GLY A 261 24.94 2.54 -14.14
C GLY A 261 25.25 3.86 -14.82
N ARG A 262 24.30 4.41 -15.59
CA ARG A 262 24.37 5.80 -16.06
C ARG A 262 24.74 6.69 -14.86
N PRO A 263 25.66 7.66 -15.01
CA PRO A 263 25.93 8.62 -13.94
C PRO A 263 24.59 9.18 -13.44
N LYS A 264 24.41 9.22 -12.10
CA LYS A 264 23.26 9.83 -11.44
C LYS A 264 23.00 11.15 -12.18
N GLY A 265 21.82 11.26 -12.80
CA GLY A 265 21.48 12.25 -13.82
C GLY A 265 21.62 13.69 -13.37
N LEU A 266 22.87 14.14 -13.27
CA LEU A 266 23.28 15.51 -13.08
C LEU A 266 23.90 15.93 -14.41
N VAL A 267 23.48 17.11 -14.88
CA VAL A 267 23.83 17.76 -16.16
C VAL A 267 22.92 17.44 -17.36
N LYS A 268 21.59 17.51 -17.19
CA LYS A 268 20.69 17.86 -18.32
C LYS A 268 19.61 18.87 -17.94
N PHE A 269 19.08 18.78 -16.72
CA PHE A 269 18.05 19.68 -16.22
C PHE A 269 18.50 20.32 -14.90
N THR A 270 18.38 21.63 -14.83
CA THR A 270 18.59 22.44 -13.62
C THR A 270 17.37 22.34 -12.70
N ARG A 271 17.50 22.77 -11.43
CA ARG A 271 16.36 22.84 -10.50
C ARG A 271 15.20 23.66 -11.07
N GLU A 272 15.51 24.74 -11.77
CA GLU A 272 14.53 25.59 -12.44
C GLU A 272 13.78 24.86 -13.56
N ASP A 273 14.45 23.98 -14.32
CA ASP A 273 13.80 23.14 -15.33
C ASP A 273 12.79 22.17 -14.72
N TYR A 274 13.08 21.65 -13.52
CA TYR A 274 12.15 20.81 -12.78
C TYR A 274 10.94 21.61 -12.30
N ASP A 275 11.15 22.79 -11.70
CA ASP A 275 10.07 23.66 -11.25
C ASP A 275 9.18 24.08 -12.43
N ASN A 276 9.79 24.48 -13.56
CA ASN A 276 9.09 24.86 -14.78
C ASN A 276 8.28 23.71 -15.37
N ALA A 277 8.84 22.49 -15.40
CA ALA A 277 8.12 21.34 -15.93
C ALA A 277 6.90 20.97 -15.08
N VAL A 278 7.02 20.99 -13.74
CA VAL A 278 5.89 20.72 -12.84
C VAL A 278 4.84 21.82 -12.92
N ARG A 279 5.26 23.10 -12.98
CA ARG A 279 4.36 24.25 -13.12
C ARG A 279 3.58 24.21 -14.45
N ASN A 280 4.25 23.92 -15.56
CA ASN A 280 3.63 23.82 -16.88
C ASN A 280 2.58 22.70 -16.92
N TYR A 281 2.87 21.54 -16.35
CA TYR A 281 1.90 20.46 -16.27
C TYR A 281 0.71 20.81 -15.36
N CYS A 282 0.95 21.41 -14.19
CA CYS A 282 -0.12 21.86 -13.31
C CYS A 282 -1.04 22.87 -14.01
N SER A 283 -0.49 23.78 -14.82
CA SER A 283 -1.25 24.70 -15.66
C SER A 283 -2.07 23.97 -16.72
N ALA A 284 -1.46 23.03 -17.46
CA ALA A 284 -2.15 22.23 -18.48
C ALA A 284 -3.28 21.36 -17.89
N ALA A 285 -3.05 20.74 -16.72
CA ALA A 285 -4.07 19.94 -16.03
C ALA A 285 -5.26 20.80 -15.58
N ARG A 286 -5.00 22.01 -15.07
CA ARG A 286 -6.06 22.99 -14.72
C ARG A 286 -6.84 23.43 -15.95
N ALA A 287 -6.18 23.74 -17.06
CA ALA A 287 -6.83 24.11 -18.32
C ALA A 287 -7.72 22.99 -18.87
N ALA A 288 -7.31 21.73 -18.67
CA ALA A 288 -8.08 20.54 -19.03
C ALA A 288 -9.14 20.12 -17.99
N ASN A 289 -9.27 20.86 -16.87
CA ASN A 289 -10.14 20.54 -15.74
C ASN A 289 -9.91 19.14 -15.14
N THR A 290 -8.65 18.71 -15.07
CA THR A 290 -8.21 17.41 -14.54
C THR A 290 -7.27 17.56 -13.35
N LYS A 291 -7.17 16.52 -12.51
CA LYS A 291 -6.23 16.49 -11.38
C LYS A 291 -4.79 16.25 -11.88
N ALA A 292 -3.84 17.00 -11.35
CA ALA A 292 -2.41 16.84 -11.63
C ALA A 292 -1.86 15.56 -10.98
N THR A 293 -2.04 14.42 -11.65
CA THR A 293 -1.56 13.11 -11.20
C THR A 293 -0.17 12.78 -11.76
N ASN A 294 0.52 11.85 -11.11
CA ASN A 294 1.81 11.31 -11.56
C ASN A 294 1.71 10.61 -12.93
N ALA A 295 0.63 9.86 -13.15
CA ALA A 295 0.39 9.16 -14.41
C ALA A 295 0.13 10.15 -15.55
N GLY A 296 -0.65 11.20 -15.29
CA GLY A 296 -0.90 12.25 -16.27
C GLY A 296 0.36 13.08 -16.58
N TYR A 297 1.25 13.32 -15.61
CA TYR A 297 2.52 14.01 -15.86
C TYR A 297 3.42 13.19 -16.78
N ASP A 298 3.51 11.87 -16.58
CA ASP A 298 4.33 11.01 -17.44
C ASP A 298 3.80 10.99 -18.88
N ALA A 299 2.47 10.95 -19.05
CA ALA A 299 1.83 11.04 -20.37
C ALA A 299 2.09 12.41 -21.03
N TRP A 300 1.90 13.51 -20.30
CA TRP A 300 2.15 14.87 -20.79
C TRP A 300 3.63 15.09 -21.15
N ALA A 301 4.56 14.66 -20.28
CA ALA A 301 5.99 14.80 -20.53
C ALA A 301 6.46 13.97 -21.73
N ARG A 302 5.80 12.85 -22.04
CA ARG A 302 6.04 12.09 -23.27
C ARG A 302 5.53 12.84 -24.51
N ALA A 303 4.35 13.44 -24.44
CA ALA A 303 3.81 14.26 -25.54
C ALA A 303 4.69 15.49 -25.82
N GLU A 304 5.09 16.22 -24.78
CA GLU A 304 6.02 17.36 -24.90
C GLU A 304 7.34 16.96 -25.56
N ARG A 305 7.90 15.79 -25.18
CA ARG A 305 9.13 15.27 -25.78
C ARG A 305 8.95 14.87 -27.24
N ALA A 306 7.78 14.35 -27.62
CA ALA A 306 7.46 14.06 -29.02
C ALA A 306 7.39 15.34 -29.87
N GLU A 307 7.04 16.47 -29.26
CA GLU A 307 7.04 17.80 -29.87
C GLU A 307 8.39 18.54 -29.74
N GLY A 308 9.47 17.84 -29.36
CA GLY A 308 10.82 18.39 -29.26
C GLY A 308 11.09 19.23 -28.01
N ARG A 309 10.13 19.34 -27.07
CA ARG A 309 10.33 20.02 -25.79
C ARG A 309 10.90 19.04 -24.77
N GLU A 310 12.13 19.30 -24.34
CA GLU A 310 12.77 18.46 -23.34
C GLU A 310 12.11 18.63 -21.97
N ARG A 311 11.67 17.52 -21.37
CA ARG A 311 11.05 17.50 -20.04
C ARG A 311 11.67 16.42 -19.16
N PRO A 312 11.94 16.70 -17.87
CA PRO A 312 12.40 15.68 -16.94
C PRO A 312 11.35 14.57 -16.82
N SER A 313 11.82 13.34 -16.54
CA SER A 313 10.92 12.21 -16.31
C SER A 313 10.26 12.31 -14.94
N ILE A 314 9.09 11.68 -14.77
CA ILE A 314 8.42 11.61 -13.47
C ILE A 314 9.30 10.99 -12.37
N ALA A 315 10.16 10.03 -12.75
CA ALA A 315 11.12 9.42 -11.84
C ALA A 315 12.21 10.42 -11.41
N ALA A 316 12.71 11.24 -12.33
CA ALA A 316 13.68 12.28 -12.02
C ALA A 316 13.08 13.38 -11.13
N VAL A 317 11.84 13.82 -11.42
CA VAL A 317 11.09 14.75 -10.55
C VAL A 317 10.98 14.18 -9.13
N ARG A 318 10.57 12.91 -8.97
CA ARG A 318 10.51 12.27 -7.65
C ARG A 318 11.88 12.17 -6.97
N GLY A 319 12.95 11.96 -7.73
CA GLY A 319 14.32 11.97 -7.21
C GLY A 319 14.72 13.32 -6.62
N ILE A 320 14.25 14.43 -7.18
CA ILE A 320 14.57 15.79 -6.70
C ILE A 320 13.70 16.24 -5.53
N TYR A 321 12.39 15.94 -5.53
CA TYR A 321 11.44 16.42 -4.51
C TYR A 321 11.02 15.33 -3.49
N GLY A 322 11.52 14.09 -3.63
CA GLY A 322 11.15 12.92 -2.83
C GLY A 322 9.80 12.30 -3.22
N SER A 323 8.79 13.11 -3.53
CA SER A 323 7.48 12.65 -3.97
C SER A 323 6.83 13.59 -4.99
N TRP A 324 5.83 13.09 -5.73
CA TRP A 324 5.05 13.93 -6.65
C TRP A 324 4.28 15.03 -5.91
N SER A 325 3.71 14.70 -4.75
CA SER A 325 2.98 15.64 -3.91
C SER A 325 3.87 16.79 -3.43
N ASN A 326 5.13 16.52 -3.09
CA ASN A 326 6.10 17.54 -2.72
C ASN A 326 6.47 18.44 -3.91
N ALA A 327 6.62 17.87 -5.11
CA ALA A 327 6.91 18.63 -6.33
C ALA A 327 5.77 19.58 -6.70
N VAL A 328 4.52 19.13 -6.60
CA VAL A 328 3.35 20.00 -6.86
C VAL A 328 3.27 21.12 -5.83
N ARG A 329 3.54 20.82 -4.54
CA ARG A 329 3.53 21.82 -3.47
C ARG A 329 4.58 22.91 -3.69
N SER A 330 5.79 22.55 -4.15
CA SER A 330 6.89 23.50 -4.32
C SER A 330 6.70 24.51 -5.46
N VAL A 331 5.72 24.33 -6.34
CA VAL A 331 5.44 25.25 -7.47
C VAL A 331 4.08 25.95 -7.36
N GLN A 332 3.38 25.76 -6.24
CA GLN A 332 2.09 26.36 -5.94
C GLN A 332 2.19 27.56 -4.98
N GLU A 333 3.40 27.88 -4.50
CA GLU A 333 3.75 29.19 -3.91
C GLU A 333 3.88 30.25 -5.00
#